data_AF-A0A2R6LK35-F1
#
_entry.id   AF-A0A2R6LK35-F1
#
_cell.length_a   1.000
_cell.length_b   1.000
_cell.length_c   1.000
_cell.angle_alpha   90.00
_cell.angle_beta   90.00
_cell.angle_gamma   90.00
#
_symmetry.space_group_name_H-M   'P 1'
#
loop_
_entity.id
_entity.type
_entity.pdbx_description
1 polymer ?
#
loop_
_entity_poly.entity_id
_entity_poly.type
_entity_poly.pdbx_seq_one_letter_code
_entity_poly.pdbx_strand_id
1 'polypeptide(L)' 'MTDDSIDARVEQLEDRLGAVEETLERYRERHALLLADADIDALEAPSCPECGEGSLTKNSGLSWAKAVCGECGFSWVLSG' A
#
# COMPACT_ATOMS: atom_id res chain seq x y z
N MET A 1 29.58 -28.43 -1.80
CA MET A 1 29.07 -27.05 -1.95
C MET A 1 29.95 -26.19 -1.07
N THR A 2 30.59 -25.17 -1.63
CA THR A 2 31.46 -24.27 -0.89
C THR A 2 30.64 -23.32 -0.03
N ASP A 3 31.19 -22.91 1.11
CA ASP A 3 30.58 -21.96 2.06
C ASP A 3 30.13 -20.68 1.33
N ASP A 4 30.98 -20.15 0.43
CA ASP A 4 30.70 -18.99 -0.42
C ASP A 4 29.43 -19.14 -1.28
N SER A 5 29.10 -20.36 -1.71
CA SER A 5 27.88 -20.61 -2.50
C SER A 5 26.62 -20.63 -1.63
N ILE A 6 26.76 -20.89 -0.33
CA ILE A 6 25.67 -20.85 0.63
C ILE A 6 25.43 -19.41 1.05
N ASP A 7 26.49 -18.66 1.38
CA ASP A 7 26.39 -17.25 1.78
C ASP A 7 25.74 -16.37 0.70
N ALA A 8 26.15 -16.53 -0.57
CA ALA A 8 25.53 -15.79 -1.68
C ALA A 8 24.05 -16.12 -1.88
N ARG A 9 23.63 -17.35 -1.54
CA ARG A 9 22.22 -17.75 -1.59
C ARG A 9 21.43 -17.20 -0.41
N VAL A 10 22.05 -17.08 0.76
CA VAL A 10 21.44 -16.48 1.95
C VAL A 10 21.21 -14.99 1.71
N GLU A 11 22.22 -14.27 1.24
CA GLU A 11 22.10 -12.83 0.91
C GLU A 11 20.97 -12.57 -0.11
N GLN A 12 20.91 -13.37 -1.18
CA GLN A 12 19.82 -13.26 -2.15
C GLN A 12 18.44 -13.55 -1.53
N LEU A 13 18.34 -14.47 -0.57
CA LEU A 13 17.08 -14.78 0.10
C LEU A 13 16.68 -13.67 1.07
N GLU A 14 17.63 -13.05 1.76
CA GLU A 14 17.40 -11.90 2.65
C GLU A 14 16.92 -10.68 1.85
N ASP A 15 17.55 -10.37 0.72
CA ASP A 15 17.11 -9.30 -0.19
C ASP A 15 15.67 -9.53 -0.70
N ARG A 16 15.39 -10.77 -1.12
CA ARG A 16 14.05 -11.14 -1.60
C ARG A 16 13.02 -11.11 -0.48
N LEU A 17 13.41 -11.50 0.73
CA LEU A 17 12.53 -11.44 1.90
C LEU A 17 12.19 -9.98 2.21
N GLY A 18 13.18 -9.09 2.25
CA GLY A 18 12.97 -7.66 2.45
C GLY A 18 12.02 -7.06 1.41
N ALA A 19 12.22 -7.38 0.12
CA ALA A 19 11.32 -6.91 -0.94
C ALA A 19 9.88 -7.45 -0.80
N VAL A 20 9.73 -8.69 -0.34
CA VAL A 20 8.41 -9.30 -0.08
C VAL A 20 7.73 -8.66 1.13
N GLU A 21 8.47 -8.43 2.21
CA GLU A 21 7.97 -7.78 3.42
C GLU A 21 7.49 -6.36 3.13
N GLU A 22 8.28 -5.57 2.39
CA GLU A 22 7.92 -4.22 1.96
C GLU A 22 6.67 -4.22 1.07
N THR A 23 6.58 -5.19 0.16
CA THR A 23 5.40 -5.36 -0.70
C THR A 23 4.17 -5.73 0.13
N LEU A 24 4.33 -6.61 1.13
CA LEU A 24 3.24 -7.06 1.99
C LEU A 24 2.72 -5.93 2.88
N GLU A 25 3.61 -5.07 3.41
CA GLU A 25 3.26 -3.85 4.14
C GLU A 25 2.36 -2.96 3.28
N ARG A 26 2.81 -2.63 2.05
CA ARG A 26 2.03 -1.85 1.08
C ARG A 26 0.67 -2.48 0.76
N TYR A 27 0.62 -3.81 0.63
CA TYR A 27 -0.64 -4.52 0.41
C TYR A 27 -1.58 -4.45 1.62
N ARG A 28 -1.05 -4.54 2.85
CA ARG A 28 -1.85 -4.43 4.08
C ARG A 28 -2.44 -3.03 4.22
N GLU A 29 -1.66 -1.99 3.94
CA GLU A 29 -2.14 -0.60 3.94
C GLU A 29 -3.21 -0.38 2.86
N ARG A 30 -2.98 -0.87 1.64
CA ARG A 30 -3.96 -0.79 0.56
C ARG A 30 -5.23 -1.56 0.90
N HIS A 31 -5.11 -2.72 1.54
CA HIS A 31 -6.25 -3.50 1.99
C HIS A 31 -7.00 -2.82 3.14
N ALA A 32 -6.30 -2.17 4.07
CA ALA A 32 -6.91 -1.37 5.13
C ALA A 32 -7.70 -0.18 4.55
N LEU A 33 -7.19 0.48 3.50
CA LEU A 33 -7.90 1.53 2.77
C LEU A 33 -9.13 1.01 2.03
N LEU A 34 -9.05 -0.18 1.44
CA LEU A 34 -10.19 -0.82 0.79
C LEU A 34 -11.23 -1.33 1.81
N LEU A 35 -10.80 -1.79 2.99
CA LEU A 35 -11.71 -2.10 4.10
C LEU A 35 -12.36 -0.83 4.65
N ALA A 36 -11.56 0.23 4.78
CA ALA A 36 -12.04 1.54 5.16
C ALA A 36 -12.85 2.20 4.06
N ASP A 37 -12.85 1.73 2.81
CA ASP A 37 -13.83 2.21 1.83
C ASP A 37 -15.28 1.99 2.30
N ALA A 38 -15.50 0.97 3.13
CA ALA A 38 -16.75 0.80 3.85
C ALA A 38 -17.09 1.99 4.77
N ASP A 39 -16.09 2.74 5.28
CA ASP A 39 -16.25 3.94 6.11
C ASP A 39 -14.97 4.82 6.16
N ILE A 40 -14.61 5.49 5.05
CA ILE A 40 -13.32 6.22 4.93
C ILE A 40 -13.27 7.39 5.93
N ASP A 41 -14.43 7.90 6.30
CA ASP A 41 -14.62 8.97 7.28
C ASP A 41 -14.24 8.51 8.71
N ALA A 42 -14.08 7.19 8.94
CA ALA A 42 -13.59 6.63 10.20
C ALA A 42 -12.05 6.62 10.32
N LEU A 43 -11.30 6.95 9.28
CA LEU A 43 -9.84 7.05 9.35
C LEU A 43 -9.45 8.47 9.82
N GLU A 44 -8.88 8.57 11.03
CA GLU A 44 -8.52 9.87 11.64
C GLU A 44 -7.49 10.67 10.84
N ALA A 45 -6.57 10.00 10.11
CA ALA A 45 -5.62 10.64 9.20
C ALA A 45 -4.87 9.60 8.35
N PRO A 46 -5.45 9.10 7.24
CA PRO A 46 -4.74 8.12 6.42
C PRO A 46 -3.66 8.79 5.58
N SER A 47 -2.43 8.29 5.70
CA SER A 47 -1.33 8.59 4.79
C SER A 47 -1.53 7.86 3.46
N CYS A 48 -1.06 8.45 2.37
CA CYS A 48 -1.05 7.78 1.08
C CYS A 48 -0.08 6.59 1.09
N PRO A 49 -0.51 5.36 0.75
CA PRO A 49 0.35 4.18 0.76
C PRO A 49 1.34 4.15 -0.42
N GLU A 50 1.15 5.01 -1.43
CA GLU A 50 2.01 5.03 -2.63
C GLU A 50 3.18 5.99 -2.48
N CYS A 51 2.98 7.15 -1.84
CA CYS A 51 4.05 8.11 -1.60
C CYS A 51 4.43 8.27 -0.12
N GLY A 52 3.74 7.59 0.81
CA GLY A 52 3.94 7.73 2.26
C GLY A 52 3.51 9.08 2.85
N GLU A 53 3.24 10.06 1.99
CA GLU A 53 2.93 11.44 2.32
C GLU A 53 1.60 11.88 1.68
N GLY A 54 1.02 12.99 2.15
CA GLY A 54 -0.18 13.58 1.57
C GLY A 54 -1.50 12.98 2.08
N SER A 55 -2.52 13.83 2.14
CA SER A 55 -3.84 13.45 2.63
C SER A 55 -4.66 12.77 1.53
N LEU A 56 -5.48 11.81 1.93
CA LEU A 56 -6.46 11.18 1.06
C LEU A 56 -7.77 11.95 1.11
N THR A 57 -8.32 12.28 -0.06
CA THR A 57 -9.65 12.88 -0.20
C THR A 57 -10.59 11.91 -0.88
N LYS A 58 -11.80 11.75 -0.34
CA LYS A 58 -12.87 10.97 -0.95
C LYS A 58 -13.61 11.81 -1.99
N ASN A 59 -13.66 11.33 -3.21
CA ASN A 59 -14.48 11.87 -4.29
C ASN A 59 -15.55 10.85 -4.65
N SER A 60 -16.82 11.26 -4.68
CA SER A 60 -17.92 10.38 -5.04
C SER A 60 -18.84 11.02 -6.08
N GLY A 61 -19.47 10.16 -6.89
CA GLY A 61 -20.53 10.49 -7.83
C GLY A 61 -21.71 9.54 -7.68
N LEU A 62 -22.70 9.64 -8.58
CA LEU A 62 -23.95 8.87 -8.50
C LEU A 62 -23.76 7.34 -8.47
N SER A 63 -22.68 6.81 -9.05
CA SER A 63 -22.44 5.38 -9.23
C SER A 63 -20.99 4.97 -8.95
N TRP A 64 -20.18 5.84 -8.34
CA TRP A 64 -18.78 5.56 -8.10
C TRP A 64 -18.26 6.35 -6.90
N ALA A 65 -17.26 5.80 -6.23
CA ALA A 65 -16.42 6.52 -5.29
C ALA A 65 -14.96 6.29 -5.65
N LYS A 66 -14.08 7.24 -5.29
CA LYS A 66 -12.63 7.13 -5.39
C LYS A 66 -11.95 7.82 -4.22
N ALA A 67 -10.89 7.22 -3.70
CA ALA A 67 -9.94 7.92 -2.85
C ALA A 67 -8.82 8.47 -3.74
N VAL A 68 -8.41 9.72 -3.49
CA VAL A 68 -7.35 10.39 -4.25
C VAL A 68 -6.35 11.02 -3.30
N CYS A 69 -5.06 10.79 -3.52
CA CYS A 69 -4.00 11.49 -2.80
C CYS A 69 -3.79 12.90 -3.36
N GLY A 70 -3.72 13.91 -2.49
CA GLY A 70 -3.44 15.29 -2.87
C GLY A 70 -2.03 15.53 -3.42
N GLU A 71 -1.03 14.77 -2.97
CA GLU A 71 0.38 15.00 -3.28
C GLU A 71 0.83 14.27 -4.55
N CYS A 72 0.65 12.95 -4.62
CA CYS A 72 1.10 12.16 -5.77
C CYS A 72 0.02 11.97 -6.84
N GLY A 73 -1.23 12.35 -6.56
CA GLY A 73 -2.35 12.22 -7.50
C GLY A 73 -2.81 10.77 -7.76
N PHE A 74 -2.25 9.78 -7.05
CA PHE A 74 -2.70 8.40 -7.18
C PHE A 74 -4.16 8.27 -6.73
N SER A 75 -4.92 7.42 -7.43
CA SER A 75 -6.35 7.23 -7.16
C SER A 75 -6.73 5.76 -7.09
N TRP A 76 -7.60 5.43 -6.15
CA TRP A 76 -8.18 4.09 -5.98
C TRP A 76 -9.66 4.14 -6.26
N VAL A 77 -10.15 3.20 -7.06
CA VAL A 77 -11.60 3.00 -7.23
C VAL A 77 -12.12 2.31 -5.99
N LEU A 78 -13.05 3.00 -5.34
CA LEU A 78 -13.79 2.54 -4.19
C LEU A 78 -15.01 1.79 -4.72
N SER A 79 -14.98 0.47 -4.59
CA SER A 79 -16.03 -0.40 -5.13
C SER A 79 -17.05 -0.61 -4.03
N GLY A 80 -18.23 -0.01 -4.19
CA GLY A 80 -19.37 -0.18 -3.29
C GLY A 80 -19.87 -1.62 -3.24
#